data_AF-A0A2E0Y8U7-F1
#
_entry.id   AF-A0A2E0Y8U7-F1
#
_cell.length_a   1.000
_cell.length_b   1.000
_cell.length_c   1.000
_cell.angle_alpha   90.00
_cell.angle_beta   90.00
_cell.angle_gamma   90.00
#
_symmetry.space_group_name_H-M   'P 1'
#
loop_
_entity.id
_entity.type
_entity.pdbx_description
1 polymer ?
#
loop_
_entity_poly.entity_id
_entity_poly.type
_entity_poly.pdbx_seq_one_letter_code
_entity_poly.pdbx_strand_id
1 'polypeptide(L)' 'MDYIGIDPAVGLECSHCDSITRLRYSDLLRRVQDGEQVPCGNCERLMLHDWTTVNVVQNIIKRRMREAHEAKHGRRADTA' A
#
# COMPACT_ATOMS: atom_id res chain seq x y z
N MET A 1 17.83 4.82 -6.52
CA MET A 1 16.80 3.83 -6.10
C MET A 1 15.91 3.60 -7.30
N ASP A 2 15.97 2.42 -7.91
CA ASP A 2 15.18 2.12 -9.11
C ASP A 2 13.69 2.13 -8.78
N TYR A 3 12.98 3.04 -9.42
CA TYR A 3 11.53 3.19 -9.31
C TYR A 3 10.87 2.03 -10.05
N ILE A 4 10.56 0.94 -9.33
CA ILE A 4 9.69 -0.09 -9.90
C ILE A 4 8.31 0.55 -9.95
N GLY A 5 7.79 0.80 -11.17
CA GLY A 5 6.54 1.52 -11.46
C GLY A 5 5.25 0.86 -10.95
N ILE A 6 5.27 0.31 -9.74
CA ILE A 6 4.15 -0.28 -9.03
C ILE A 6 3.77 0.71 -7.95
N ASP A 7 2.68 1.43 -8.20
CA ASP A 7 2.02 2.29 -7.22
C ASP A 7 0.69 1.62 -6.83
N PRO A 8 0.70 0.72 -5.83
CA PRO A 8 -0.45 -0.10 -5.51
C PRO A 8 -1.54 0.72 -4.81
N ALA A 9 -2.79 0.27 -4.96
CA ALA A 9 -3.89 0.78 -4.15
C ALA A 9 -3.83 0.17 -2.74
N VAL A 10 -3.97 1.05 -1.73
CA VAL A 10 -4.06 0.74 -0.31
C VAL A 10 -5.49 0.97 0.14
N GLY A 11 -6.05 0.06 0.92
CA GLY A 11 -7.34 0.27 1.59
C GLY A 11 -7.15 0.82 2.99
N LEU A 12 -7.81 1.93 3.30
CA LEU A 12 -7.97 2.45 4.66
C LEU A 12 -9.39 2.18 5.13
N GLU A 13 -9.50 1.46 6.24
CA GLU A 13 -10.77 1.16 6.88
C GLU A 13 -11.17 2.30 7.82
N CYS A 14 -12.39 2.78 7.69
CA CYS A 14 -12.93 3.82 8.55
C CYS A 14 -13.44 3.22 9.86
N SER A 15 -12.84 3.57 10.99
CA SER A 15 -13.24 3.10 12.34
C SER A 15 -14.66 3.47 12.77
N HIS A 16 -15.38 4.29 11.99
CA HIS A 16 -16.74 4.73 12.32
C HIS A 16 -17.83 4.02 11.53
N CYS A 17 -17.57 3.67 10.27
CA CYS A 17 -18.59 3.12 9.37
C CYS A 17 -18.12 1.87 8.61
N ASP A 18 -16.93 1.36 8.97
CA ASP A 18 -16.28 0.16 8.42
C ASP A 18 -16.08 0.16 6.90
N SER A 19 -16.31 1.32 6.26
CA SER A 19 -16.10 1.45 4.83
C SER A 19 -14.60 1.55 4.51
N ILE A 20 -14.21 0.96 3.37
CA ILE A 20 -12.82 0.97 2.92
C ILE A 20 -12.64 2.04 1.85
N THR A 21 -11.81 3.03 2.14
CA THR A 21 -11.36 4.04 1.17
C THR A 21 -10.08 3.55 0.51
N ARG A 22 -10.08 3.45 -0.83
CA ARG A 22 -8.90 3.03 -1.59
C ARG A 22 -8.15 4.25 -2.11
N LEU A 23 -6.85 4.32 -1.84
CA LEU A 23 -5.97 5.37 -2.36
C LEU A 23 -4.65 4.78 -2.87
N ARG A 24 -3.97 5.51 -3.74
CA ARG A 24 -2.64 5.11 -4.19
C ARG A 24 -1.65 5.19 -3.03
N TYR A 25 -0.67 4.29 -3.00
CA TYR A 25 0.36 4.32 -1.98
C TYR A 25 1.17 5.61 -2.02
N SER A 26 1.48 6.12 -3.21
CA SER A 26 2.12 7.42 -3.41
C SER A 26 1.33 8.56 -2.76
N ASP A 27 0.01 8.59 -2.94
CA ASP A 27 -0.89 9.57 -2.33
C ASP A 27 -0.94 9.44 -0.81
N LEU A 28 -0.99 8.20 -0.29
CA LEU A 28 -0.94 7.94 1.16
C LEU A 28 0.36 8.45 1.76
N LEU A 29 1.49 8.15 1.12
CA LEU A 29 2.81 8.58 1.59
C LEU A 29 2.91 10.11 1.63
N ARG A 30 2.47 10.78 0.57
CA ARG A 30 2.47 12.25 0.50
C ARG A 30 1.65 12.85 1.64
N ARG A 31 0.42 12.36 1.86
CA ARG A 31 -0.47 12.86 2.93
C ARG A 31 0.14 12.67 4.32
N VAL A 32 0.76 11.52 4.59
CA VAL A 32 1.45 11.27 5.87
C VAL A 32 2.64 12.21 6.06
N GLN A 33 3.40 12.49 5.00
CA GLN A 33 4.51 13.44 5.05
C GLN A 33 4.02 14.87 5.30
N ASP A 34 2.89 15.24 4.70
CA ASP A 34 2.27 16.57 4.82
C ASP A 34 1.45 16.71 6.12
N GLY A 35 1.27 15.63 6.90
CA GLY A 35 0.42 15.61 8.10
C GLY A 35 -1.09 15.72 7.80
N GLU A 36 -1.49 15.44 6.56
CA GLU A 36 -2.89 15.51 6.10
C GLU A 36 -3.67 14.26 6.50
N GLN A 37 -4.93 14.44 6.88
CA GLN A 37 -5.85 13.32 7.14
C GLN A 37 -6.57 12.88 5.85
N VAL A 38 -6.97 11.60 5.77
CA VAL A 38 -7.72 11.07 4.62
C VAL A 38 -9.20 11.05 4.98
N PRO A 39 -10.07 11.74 4.24
CA PRO A 39 -11.51 11.63 4.45
C PRO A 39 -11.98 10.24 4.03
N CYS A 40 -12.87 9.66 4.84
CA CYS A 40 -13.59 8.45 4.49
C CYS A 40 -14.46 8.70 3.26
N GLY A 41 -14.37 7.82 2.24
CA GLY A 41 -15.19 7.94 1.03
C GLY A 41 -16.69 7.73 1.22
N ASN A 42 -17.13 7.29 2.40
CA ASN A 42 -18.55 7.04 2.70
C ASN A 42 -19.16 8.06 3.69
N CYS A 43 -18.51 8.28 4.84
CA CYS A 43 -19.03 9.16 5.88
C CYS A 43 -18.26 10.49 6.00
N GLU A 44 -17.31 10.76 5.09
CA GLU A 44 -16.45 11.96 5.02
C GLU A 44 -15.61 12.25 6.26
N ARG A 45 -15.72 11.41 7.28
CA ARG A 45 -14.97 11.55 8.52
C ARG A 45 -13.49 11.36 8.27
N LEU A 46 -12.68 12.22 8.89
CA LEU A 46 -11.24 12.14 8.79
C LEU A 46 -10.72 10.88 9.47
N MET A 47 -9.95 10.10 8.73
CA MET A 47 -9.29 8.89 9.21
C MET A 47 -7.86 9.21 9.60
N LEU A 48 -7.51 8.85 10.84
CA LEU A 48 -6.15 8.89 11.33
C LEU A 48 -5.34 7.78 10.65
N HIS A 49 -4.18 8.16 10.15
CA HIS A 49 -3.21 7.25 9.57
C HIS A 49 -1.81 7.76 9.91
N ASP A 50 -0.93 6.83 10.26
CA ASP A 50 0.38 7.11 10.84
C ASP A 50 1.49 6.41 10.04
N TRP A 51 2.74 6.65 10.43
CA TRP A 51 3.90 5.98 9.85
C TRP A 51 3.84 4.44 9.96
N THR A 52 3.11 3.91 10.95
CA THR A 52 2.88 2.46 11.11
C THR A 52 2.09 1.90 9.93
N THR A 53 1.06 2.61 9.48
CA THR A 53 0.24 2.25 8.32
C THR A 53 1.09 2.19 7.03
N VAL A 54 1.98 3.18 6.83
CA VAL A 54 2.92 3.22 5.68
C VAL A 54 3.90 2.04 5.74
N ASN A 55 4.46 1.74 6.91
CA ASN A 55 5.42 0.65 7.09
C ASN A 55 4.83 -0.73 6.79
N VAL A 56 3.57 -0.97 7.20
CA VAL A 56 2.85 -2.22 6.86
C VAL A 56 2.74 -2.37 5.35
N VAL A 57 2.33 -1.30 4.64
CA VAL A 57 2.21 -1.33 3.18
C VAL A 57 3.56 -1.59 2.50
N GLN A 58 4.63 -0.91 2.94
CA GLN A 58 5.98 -1.13 2.40
C GLN A 58 6.44 -2.58 2.59
N ASN A 59 6.14 -3.20 3.73
CA ASN A 59 6.48 -4.59 3.98
C ASN A 59 5.71 -5.55 3.08
N ILE A 60 4.42 -5.28 2.81
CA ILE A 60 3.62 -6.06 1.85
C ILE A 60 4.20 -5.94 0.44
N ILE A 61 4.56 -4.73 0.01
CA ILE A 61 5.18 -4.49 -1.31
C ILE A 61 6.49 -5.28 -1.43
N LYS A 62 7.39 -5.14 -0.44
CA LYS A 62 8.67 -5.87 -0.41
C LYS A 62 8.45 -7.38 -0.47
N ARG A 63 7.46 -7.91 0.25
CA ARG A 63 7.14 -9.34 0.24
C ARG A 63 6.68 -9.80 -1.15
N ARG A 64 5.74 -9.08 -1.77
CA ARG A 64 5.23 -9.40 -3.12
C ARG A 64 6.34 -9.32 -4.18
N MET A 65 7.26 -8.37 -4.07
CA MET A 65 8.42 -8.28 -4.97
C MET A 65 9.33 -9.50 -4.83
N ARG A 66 9.59 -9.95 -3.59
CA ARG A 66 10.38 -11.18 -3.34
C ARG A 66 9.69 -12.41 -3.92
N GLU A 67 8.41 -12.60 -3.63
CA GLU A 67 7.59 -13.70 -4.18
C GLU A 67 7.61 -13.70 -5.72
N ALA A 68 7.47 -12.53 -6.35
CA ALA A 68 7.52 -12.40 -7.81
C ALA A 68 8.92 -12.69 -8.39
N HIS A 69 9.99 -12.31 -7.67
CA HIS A 69 11.36 -12.61 -8.04
C HIS A 69 11.64 -14.13 -7.95
N GLU A 70 11.26 -14.75 -6.84
CA GLU A 70 11.36 -16.21 -6.63
C GLU A 70 10.57 -17.00 -7.68
N ALA A 71 9.33 -16.59 -8.00
CA ALA A 71 8.51 -17.23 -9.03
C ALA A 71 9.06 -17.08 -10.47
N LYS A 72 9.89 -16.06 -10.73
CA LYS A 72 10.63 -15.90 -12.00
C LYS A 72 11.87 -16.78 -12.05
N HIS A 73 12.55 -16.99 -10.93
CA HIS A 73 13.74 -17.85 -10.86
C HIS A 73 13.41 -19.34 -10.74
N GLY A 74 12.31 -19.71 -10.09
CA GLY A 74 11.84 -21.11 -10.03
C GLY A 74 11.43 -21.67 -11.40
N ARG A 75 10.81 -20.84 -12.26
CA ARG A 75 10.43 -21.22 -13.63
C ARG A 75 11.60 -21.48 -14.58
N ARG A 76 12.82 -21.06 -14.23
CA ARG A 76 14.03 -21.34 -15.03
C ARG A 76 14.66 -22.69 -14.73
N ALA A 77 14.27 -23.36 -13.65
CA ALA A 77 14.84 -24.65 -13.26
C ALA A 77 14.09 -25.85 -13.87
N ASP A 78 12.83 -25.70 -14.28
CA ASP A 78 11.99 -26.77 -14.84
C ASP A 78 12.02 -26.86 -16.37
N THR A 79 13.02 -26.27 -17.04
CA THR A 79 13.18 -26.34 -18.51
C THR A 79 14.62 -26.67 -18.93
N ALA A 80 15.37 -27.37 -18.09
CA ALA A 80 16.71 -27.87 -18.40
C ALA A 80 16.73 -29.40 -18.43
#